data_AF-A0A954I4D7-F1
#
_entry.id   AF-A0A954I4D7-F1
#
_cell.length_a   1.000
_cell.length_b   1.000
_cell.length_c   1.000
_cell.angle_alpha   90.00
_cell.angle_beta   90.00
_cell.angle_gamma   90.00
#
_symmetry.space_group_name_H-M   'P 1'
#
loop_
_entity.id
_entity.type
_entity.pdbx_description
1 polymer ?
#
loop_
_entity_poly.entity_id
_entity_poly.type
_entity_poly.pdbx_seq_one_letter_code
_entity_poly.pdbx_strand_id
1 'polypeptide(L)'
;MSRLFFRQSRRRRTCQTNRLFSAAEHAEERVLLSAAPIDGAGNNVDHPEWGSTGETFLRLATTDYGDGIFSVGGEDRPSAREISNAISDSGGEDIISQRLLSAMIYAWGQFIDHDIDLSREATVPEMAPIGIPAGDPAFDPTGTGAQSMMFVRSGYDAATGTDVPREQVNEITAFLDASMVYGSDAERAAALRADGGYLKVSDGDMLPYNDGSQGNAGDNGAVSYLAGDVRANENVELTSMHTLFVREHNRLVDALSEEHPDWDAERLFQEAKAIVEGEIQAITYNEFLPLLLGQDALAAYDGYKADVDPQIANIFATAAFRFGHSMLSSTLLRVAEDGSESAYGHLALRDAFFQPDRLANEGGIDDLLRGAAAGTSQTIDTHLVEDVRSFLFGAPGSGGLDLEALNIQRGRDHGLPDYNTVRSAYG
;
A
#
# COMPACT_ATOMS: atom_id res chain seq x y z
N MET A 1 11.15 -72.87 -36.77
CA MET A 1 10.56 -73.18 -35.45
C MET A 1 10.91 -72.05 -34.50
N SER A 2 9.87 -71.34 -34.08
CA SER A 2 9.68 -70.40 -32.97
C SER A 2 10.81 -69.47 -32.48
N ARG A 3 10.60 -68.19 -32.80
CA ARG A 3 11.10 -67.01 -32.08
C ARG A 3 10.53 -67.00 -30.66
N LEU A 4 11.37 -66.87 -29.63
CA LEU A 4 10.92 -66.53 -28.27
C LEU A 4 11.13 -65.05 -28.00
N PHE A 5 10.01 -64.37 -27.75
CA PHE A 5 9.91 -62.97 -27.37
C PHE A 5 10.37 -62.75 -25.92
N PHE A 6 11.27 -61.77 -25.72
CA PHE A 6 11.51 -61.17 -24.39
C PHE A 6 10.32 -60.25 -24.04
N ARG A 7 9.58 -60.62 -23.00
CA ARG A 7 8.46 -59.85 -22.44
C ARG A 7 9.03 -58.92 -21.35
N GLN A 8 9.26 -57.65 -21.65
CA GLN A 8 9.52 -56.63 -20.63
C GLN A 8 8.20 -56.33 -19.89
N SER A 9 8.16 -56.60 -18.58
CA SER A 9 7.03 -56.23 -17.73
C SER A 9 7.05 -54.72 -17.48
N ARG A 10 6.09 -53.98 -18.05
CA ARG A 10 5.79 -52.60 -17.65
C ARG A 10 5.18 -52.61 -16.25
N ARG A 11 5.93 -52.19 -15.23
CA ARG A 11 5.35 -51.78 -13.94
C ARG A 11 4.65 -50.44 -14.15
N ARG A 12 3.31 -50.46 -14.17
CA ARG A 12 2.49 -49.24 -14.00
C ARG A 12 2.75 -48.70 -12.60
N ARG A 13 3.39 -47.54 -12.47
CA ARG A 13 3.34 -46.75 -11.23
C ARG A 13 1.95 -46.13 -11.18
N THR A 14 1.07 -46.68 -10.37
CA THR A 14 -0.15 -46.01 -9.91
C THR A 14 0.29 -44.81 -9.07
N CYS A 15 0.01 -43.60 -9.57
CA CYS A 15 0.10 -42.37 -8.79
C CYS A 15 -0.98 -42.46 -7.70
N GLN A 16 -0.58 -42.79 -6.47
CA GLN A 16 -1.43 -42.56 -5.32
C GLN A 16 -1.35 -41.06 -5.02
N THR A 17 -2.45 -40.37 -5.26
CA THR A 17 -2.69 -39.02 -4.76
C THR A 17 -2.67 -39.07 -3.23
N ASN A 18 -1.56 -38.63 -2.64
CA ASN A 18 -1.50 -38.37 -1.21
C ASN A 18 -2.39 -37.16 -0.92
N ARG A 19 -3.64 -37.43 -0.53
CA ARG A 19 -4.47 -36.48 0.21
C ARG A 19 -3.84 -36.29 1.59
N LEU A 20 -2.97 -35.30 1.72
CA LEU A 20 -2.56 -34.72 3.00
C LEU A 20 -3.44 -33.50 3.27
N PHE A 21 -4.73 -33.75 3.55
CA PHE A 21 -5.59 -32.81 4.26
C PHE A 21 -6.27 -33.62 5.35
N SER A 22 -5.66 -33.65 6.53
CA SER A 22 -6.25 -34.26 7.72
C SER A 22 -5.56 -33.74 8.98
N ALA A 23 -5.89 -32.49 9.31
CA ALA A 23 -6.25 -32.05 10.65
C ALA A 23 -6.78 -30.62 10.49
N ALA A 24 -7.92 -30.47 9.80
CA ALA A 24 -8.71 -29.29 10.00
C ALA A 24 -9.11 -29.32 11.47
N GLU A 25 -8.66 -28.34 12.25
CA GLU A 25 -9.29 -28.06 13.53
C GLU A 25 -10.80 -28.05 13.30
N HIS A 26 -11.56 -28.65 14.22
CA HIS A 26 -13.00 -28.45 14.20
C HIS A 26 -13.22 -26.95 14.25
N ALA A 27 -13.59 -26.36 13.10
CA ALA A 27 -14.13 -25.03 13.07
C ALA A 27 -15.29 -25.08 14.07
N GLU A 28 -15.14 -24.36 15.18
CA GLU A 28 -16.31 -23.88 15.88
C GLU A 28 -17.24 -23.31 14.81
N GLU A 29 -18.53 -23.53 14.94
CA GLU A 29 -19.53 -22.86 14.14
C GLU A 29 -19.40 -21.36 14.46
N ARG A 30 -18.40 -20.71 13.83
CA ARG A 30 -18.26 -19.27 13.79
C ARG A 30 -19.47 -18.87 12.99
N VAL A 31 -20.53 -18.51 13.70
CA VAL A 31 -21.57 -17.65 13.17
C VAL A 31 -20.79 -16.55 12.45
N LEU A 32 -20.82 -16.57 11.13
CA LEU A 32 -20.28 -15.47 10.35
C LEU A 32 -20.90 -14.24 10.97
N LEU A 33 -20.06 -13.39 11.55
CA LEU A 33 -20.47 -12.04 11.88
C LEU A 33 -21.21 -11.54 10.63
N SER A 34 -22.39 -10.98 10.83
CA SER A 34 -23.02 -10.15 9.79
C SER A 34 -21.93 -9.36 9.08
N ALA A 35 -21.95 -9.31 7.75
CA ALA A 35 -20.98 -8.59 6.92
C ALA A 35 -20.35 -7.43 7.69
N ALA A 36 -19.05 -7.54 8.00
CA ALA A 36 -18.36 -6.53 8.79
C ALA A 36 -18.61 -5.15 8.14
N PRO A 37 -18.98 -4.12 8.91
CA PRO A 37 -19.21 -2.80 8.35
C PRO A 37 -17.99 -2.34 7.54
N ILE A 38 -18.25 -1.78 6.36
CA ILE A 38 -17.21 -1.33 5.42
C ILE A 38 -16.31 -0.25 6.04
N ASP A 39 -16.81 0.49 7.03
CA ASP A 39 -16.10 1.53 7.75
C ASP A 39 -15.32 1.01 8.98
N GLY A 40 -15.32 -0.29 9.23
CA GLY A 40 -14.62 -0.94 10.36
C GLY A 40 -15.35 -0.83 11.71
N ALA A 41 -16.48 -0.11 11.78
CA ALA A 41 -17.18 0.10 13.04
C ALA A 41 -17.75 -1.21 13.62
N GLY A 42 -17.74 -1.33 14.95
CA GLY A 42 -18.29 -2.47 15.68
C GLY A 42 -17.41 -3.73 15.65
N ASN A 43 -16.16 -3.64 15.16
CA ASN A 43 -15.20 -4.74 15.23
C ASN A 43 -14.91 -5.14 16.69
N ASN A 44 -14.66 -4.15 17.55
CA ASN A 44 -14.55 -4.35 18.99
C ASN A 44 -15.91 -4.10 19.67
N VAL A 45 -16.33 -5.02 20.55
CA VAL A 45 -17.65 -4.96 21.21
C VAL A 45 -17.71 -3.86 22.29
N ASP A 46 -16.61 -3.67 23.03
CA ASP A 46 -16.56 -2.72 24.14
C ASP A 46 -16.13 -1.32 23.67
N HIS A 47 -15.43 -1.24 22.53
CA HIS A 47 -14.95 -0.02 21.89
C HIS A 47 -15.33 0.00 20.39
N PRO A 48 -16.61 0.22 20.03
CA PRO A 48 -17.09 0.07 18.65
C PRO A 48 -16.41 0.95 17.61
N GLU A 49 -15.83 2.08 18.02
CA GLU A 49 -15.09 3.02 17.18
C GLU A 49 -13.63 2.61 16.93
N TRP A 50 -13.07 1.69 17.70
CA TRP A 50 -11.66 1.34 17.55
C TRP A 50 -11.35 0.75 16.18
N GLY A 51 -10.45 1.42 15.45
CA GLY A 51 -10.00 1.04 14.12
C GLY A 51 -10.97 1.39 12.98
N SER A 52 -12.11 2.03 13.27
CA SER A 52 -12.99 2.53 12.21
C SER A 52 -12.42 3.75 11.50
N THR A 53 -12.98 4.09 10.34
CA THR A 53 -12.62 5.30 9.60
C THR A 53 -12.93 6.56 10.40
N GLY A 54 -12.13 7.60 10.20
CA GLY A 54 -12.34 8.90 10.84
C GLY A 54 -11.79 9.01 12.25
N GLU A 55 -11.21 7.93 12.80
CA GLU A 55 -10.55 7.95 14.09
C GLU A 55 -9.16 8.60 14.04
N THR A 56 -8.74 9.20 15.15
CA THR A 56 -7.38 9.75 15.29
C THR A 56 -6.34 8.62 15.36
N PHE A 57 -5.13 8.88 14.87
CA PHE A 57 -4.02 7.94 15.06
C PHE A 57 -3.58 7.81 16.53
N LEU A 58 -3.05 6.65 16.92
CA LEU A 58 -2.47 6.47 18.25
C LEU A 58 -1.20 7.28 18.43
N ARG A 59 -1.04 7.89 19.62
CA ARG A 59 0.22 8.48 20.05
C ARG A 59 0.87 7.66 21.15
N LEU A 60 1.93 6.95 20.76
CA LEU A 60 2.78 6.21 21.69
C LEU A 60 3.97 7.04 22.21
N ALA A 61 4.27 8.17 21.56
CA ALA A 61 5.24 9.17 22.00
C ALA A 61 4.59 10.55 22.11
N THR A 62 5.21 11.46 22.86
CA THR A 62 4.73 12.85 23.03
C THR A 62 4.75 13.62 21.72
N THR A 63 3.85 14.59 21.56
CA THR A 63 3.85 15.53 20.42
C THR A 63 4.95 16.59 20.53
N ASP A 64 5.49 17.02 19.40
CA ASP A 64 6.54 18.05 19.29
C ASP A 64 6.19 19.14 18.26
N TYR A 65 5.03 19.78 18.46
CA TYR A 65 4.65 21.00 17.74
C TYR A 65 5.47 22.19 18.23
N GLY A 66 5.76 23.16 17.36
CA GLY A 66 6.62 24.31 17.70
C GLY A 66 6.09 25.18 18.84
N ASP A 67 4.76 25.32 18.94
CA ASP A 67 4.03 26.00 20.01
C ASP A 67 3.42 25.02 21.03
N GLY A 68 3.70 23.73 20.88
CA GLY A 68 3.11 22.64 21.65
C GLY A 68 1.65 22.32 21.32
N ILE A 69 1.04 23.01 20.34
CA ILE A 69 -0.38 22.82 19.99
C ILE A 69 -0.55 22.44 18.52
N PHE A 70 -0.11 23.26 17.57
CA PHE A 70 -0.37 22.99 16.16
C PHE A 70 0.67 23.58 15.20
N SER A 71 1.56 24.48 15.62
CA SER A 71 2.55 25.03 14.70
C SER A 71 3.53 23.95 14.26
N VAL A 72 3.82 23.89 12.95
CA VAL A 72 4.69 22.85 12.37
C VAL A 72 6.03 22.83 13.10
N GLY A 73 6.46 21.65 13.54
CA GLY A 73 7.68 21.50 14.32
C GLY A 73 8.95 21.82 13.51
N GLY A 74 10.06 22.03 14.23
CA GLY A 74 11.39 22.08 13.61
C GLY A 74 11.80 23.41 12.97
N GLU A 75 11.27 24.55 13.42
CA GLU A 75 11.72 25.89 12.99
C GLU A 75 13.23 26.11 13.20
N ASP A 76 13.81 25.56 14.27
CA ASP A 76 15.25 25.62 14.58
C ASP A 76 16.08 24.48 13.93
N ARG A 77 15.49 23.70 13.02
CA ARG A 77 16.13 22.56 12.34
C ARG A 77 16.41 22.92 10.87
N PRO A 78 17.40 22.27 10.21
CA PRO A 78 17.62 22.44 8.77
C PRO A 78 16.34 22.19 7.97
N SER A 79 16.23 22.75 6.76
CA SER A 79 15.05 22.49 5.93
C SER A 79 14.96 21.00 5.57
N ALA A 80 13.75 20.50 5.31
CA ALA A 80 13.57 19.08 4.97
C ALA A 80 14.35 18.69 3.70
N ARG A 81 14.45 19.60 2.70
CA ARG A 81 15.27 19.39 1.49
C ARG A 81 16.77 19.37 1.81
N GLU A 82 17.24 20.23 2.72
CA GLU A 82 18.65 20.20 3.14
C GLU A 82 19.02 18.87 3.77
N ILE A 83 18.13 18.30 4.61
CA ILE A 83 18.32 16.99 5.21
C ILE A 83 18.32 15.90 4.15
N SER A 84 17.33 15.87 3.25
CA SER A 84 17.26 14.92 2.12
C SER A 84 18.53 14.93 1.26
N ASN A 85 19.06 16.11 0.92
CA ASN A 85 20.33 16.23 0.19
C ASN A 85 21.52 15.65 0.97
N ALA A 86 21.53 15.78 2.29
CA ALA A 86 22.64 15.34 3.12
C ALA A 86 22.66 13.83 3.39
N ILE A 87 21.48 13.17 3.44
CA ILE A 87 21.38 11.77 3.89
C ILE A 87 20.78 10.81 2.86
N SER A 88 20.05 11.32 1.86
CA SER A 88 19.24 10.49 0.95
C SER A 88 19.68 10.49 -0.50
N ASP A 89 20.71 11.26 -0.85
CA ASP A 89 21.32 11.19 -2.17
C ASP A 89 22.06 9.84 -2.34
N SER A 90 21.64 9.01 -3.30
CA SER A 90 22.33 7.75 -3.64
C SER A 90 23.51 7.95 -4.60
N GLY A 91 23.74 9.15 -5.11
CA GLY A 91 24.72 9.41 -6.17
C GLY A 91 24.35 8.76 -7.51
N GLY A 92 23.11 8.27 -7.66
CA GLY A 92 22.67 7.51 -8.82
C GLY A 92 23.10 6.03 -8.81
N GLU A 93 23.58 5.52 -7.69
CA GLU A 93 23.94 4.11 -7.53
C GLU A 93 22.73 3.29 -7.03
N ASP A 94 22.55 2.09 -7.59
CA ASP A 94 21.61 1.10 -7.06
C ASP A 94 22.28 0.33 -5.92
N ILE A 95 21.66 0.35 -4.73
CA ILE A 95 22.15 -0.36 -3.55
C ILE A 95 21.25 -1.56 -3.29
N ILE A 96 21.55 -2.68 -3.95
CA ILE A 96 20.71 -3.88 -3.89
C ILE A 96 20.72 -4.52 -2.50
N SER A 97 19.53 -4.91 -2.03
CA SER A 97 19.36 -5.60 -0.74
C SER A 97 20.15 -6.91 -0.70
N GLN A 98 20.96 -7.11 0.35
CA GLN A 98 21.66 -8.38 0.57
C GLN A 98 20.72 -9.56 0.89
N ARG A 99 19.46 -9.26 1.24
CA ARG A 99 18.42 -10.27 1.44
C ARG A 99 17.84 -10.78 0.12
N LEU A 100 18.16 -10.12 -0.99
CA LEU A 100 17.68 -10.45 -2.34
C LEU A 100 16.15 -10.55 -2.41
N LEU A 101 15.46 -9.67 -1.68
CA LEU A 101 14.01 -9.57 -1.74
C LEU A 101 13.61 -9.04 -3.13
N SER A 102 12.59 -9.64 -3.73
CA SER A 102 12.09 -9.17 -5.01
C SER A 102 11.44 -7.79 -4.89
N ALA A 103 11.23 -7.08 -6.00
CA ALA A 103 10.52 -5.82 -6.04
C ALA A 103 9.07 -5.94 -5.51
N MET A 104 8.49 -7.15 -5.56
CA MET A 104 7.22 -7.46 -4.92
C MET A 104 7.17 -7.08 -3.43
N ILE A 105 8.30 -7.05 -2.72
CA ILE A 105 8.31 -6.63 -1.31
C ILE A 105 7.82 -5.19 -1.12
N TYR A 106 8.22 -4.25 -1.97
CA TYR A 106 7.79 -2.85 -1.82
C TYR A 106 6.44 -2.62 -2.49
N ALA A 107 6.11 -3.36 -3.56
CA ALA A 107 4.78 -3.34 -4.17
C ALA A 107 3.71 -3.82 -3.18
N TRP A 108 3.97 -4.94 -2.49
CA TRP A 108 3.11 -5.43 -1.41
C TRP A 108 3.06 -4.45 -0.24
N GLY A 109 4.21 -3.92 0.18
CA GLY A 109 4.28 -2.93 1.26
C GLY A 109 3.39 -1.71 1.01
N GLN A 110 3.46 -1.13 -0.19
CA GLN A 110 2.59 0.00 -0.57
C GLN A 110 1.11 -0.42 -0.65
N PHE A 111 0.82 -1.59 -1.21
CA PHE A 111 -0.55 -2.11 -1.29
C PHE A 111 -1.19 -2.28 0.10
N ILE A 112 -0.40 -2.72 1.09
CA ILE A 112 -0.83 -2.86 2.49
C ILE A 112 -0.92 -1.52 3.22
N ASP A 113 0.01 -0.58 3.01
CA ASP A 113 -0.08 0.79 3.55
C ASP A 113 -1.44 1.41 3.20
N HIS A 114 -1.88 1.17 1.96
CA HIS A 114 -3.14 1.67 1.43
C HIS A 114 -4.38 0.95 1.98
N ASP A 115 -4.21 -0.10 2.78
CA ASP A 115 -5.28 -0.82 3.47
C ASP A 115 -5.47 -0.32 4.91
N ILE A 116 -4.42 0.24 5.53
CA ILE A 116 -4.38 0.48 6.97
C ILE A 116 -4.25 1.96 7.35
N ASP A 117 -3.68 2.82 6.50
CA ASP A 117 -3.68 4.25 6.77
C ASP A 117 -3.77 5.19 5.55
N LEU A 118 -4.49 6.30 5.77
CA LEU A 118 -4.62 7.41 4.85
C LEU A 118 -4.81 8.73 5.61
N SER A 119 -3.83 9.63 5.52
CA SER A 119 -3.97 11.03 5.94
C SER A 119 -4.09 11.94 4.73
N ARG A 120 -5.28 12.49 4.43
CA ARG A 120 -5.41 13.45 3.32
C ARG A 120 -5.00 14.85 3.74
N GLU A 121 -4.79 15.69 2.74
CA GLU A 121 -4.59 17.13 2.92
C GLU A 121 -5.86 17.78 3.49
N ALA A 122 -5.68 18.85 4.26
CA ALA A 122 -6.79 19.61 4.81
C ALA A 122 -7.70 20.16 3.69
N THR A 123 -9.02 20.03 3.86
CA THR A 123 -10.03 20.51 2.90
C THR A 123 -9.93 22.01 2.64
N VAL A 124 -9.54 22.78 3.65
CA VAL A 124 -9.06 24.16 3.50
C VAL A 124 -7.54 24.13 3.54
N PRO A 125 -6.82 24.39 2.43
CA PRO A 125 -5.38 24.23 2.38
C PRO A 125 -4.64 25.08 3.41
N GLU A 126 -3.92 24.40 4.31
CA GLU A 126 -2.96 25.01 5.22
C GLU A 126 -1.55 24.79 4.65
N MET A 127 -0.93 25.86 4.12
CA MET A 127 0.38 25.76 3.49
C MET A 127 1.51 25.72 4.52
N ALA A 128 2.43 24.77 4.38
CA ALA A 128 3.68 24.72 5.14
C ALA A 128 4.87 24.39 4.22
N PRO A 129 5.19 25.29 3.26
CA PRO A 129 6.13 25.02 2.18
C PRO A 129 7.54 24.72 2.71
N ILE A 130 8.25 23.85 2.00
CA ILE A 130 9.60 23.43 2.35
C ILE A 130 10.60 24.39 1.73
N GLY A 131 11.43 25.04 2.55
CA GLY A 131 12.50 25.91 2.06
C GLY A 131 13.55 25.15 1.25
N ILE A 132 13.89 25.65 0.06
CA ILE A 132 14.92 25.08 -0.79
C ILE A 132 16.26 25.80 -0.53
N PRO A 133 17.35 25.07 -0.26
CA PRO A 133 18.67 25.68 -0.12
C PRO A 133 19.09 26.45 -1.37
N ALA A 134 19.71 27.62 -1.18
CA ALA A 134 20.20 28.42 -2.30
C ALA A 134 21.21 27.63 -3.14
N GLY A 135 20.96 27.52 -4.44
CA GLY A 135 21.83 26.77 -5.35
C GLY A 135 21.56 25.27 -5.35
N ASP A 136 20.44 24.80 -4.78
CA ASP A 136 20.00 23.41 -4.92
C ASP A 136 19.98 23.02 -6.41
N PRO A 137 20.66 21.92 -6.80
CA PRO A 137 20.86 21.60 -8.21
C PRO A 137 19.56 21.24 -8.95
N ALA A 138 18.55 20.75 -8.25
CA ALA A 138 17.28 20.35 -8.83
C ALA A 138 16.25 21.49 -8.78
N PHE A 139 16.17 22.20 -7.66
CA PHE A 139 15.06 23.10 -7.35
C PHE A 139 15.41 24.59 -7.33
N ASP A 140 16.68 24.98 -7.19
CA ASP A 140 17.14 26.38 -7.28
C ASP A 140 18.50 26.51 -8.00
N PRO A 141 18.63 26.01 -9.25
CA PRO A 141 19.93 25.90 -9.92
C PRO A 141 20.58 27.25 -10.24
N THR A 142 19.81 28.34 -10.21
CA THR A 142 20.32 29.71 -10.41
C THR A 142 20.71 30.41 -9.11
N GLY A 143 20.52 29.76 -7.96
CA GLY A 143 20.95 30.26 -6.66
C GLY A 143 20.18 31.49 -6.19
N THR A 144 18.86 31.53 -6.44
CA THR A 144 18.03 32.67 -6.02
C THR A 144 17.87 32.76 -4.51
N GLY A 145 17.91 31.62 -3.80
CA GLY A 145 17.64 31.53 -2.37
C GLY A 145 16.19 31.86 -1.98
N ALA A 146 15.27 31.88 -2.96
CA ALA A 146 13.87 32.24 -2.77
C ALA A 146 12.91 31.11 -3.15
N GLN A 147 13.41 29.95 -3.56
CA GLN A 147 12.58 28.82 -3.96
C GLN A 147 12.03 28.08 -2.74
N SER A 148 10.84 27.51 -2.90
CA SER A 148 10.21 26.65 -1.90
C SER A 148 9.43 25.54 -2.60
N MET A 149 9.41 24.35 -2.03
CA MET A 149 8.58 23.24 -2.50
C MET A 149 7.21 23.29 -1.83
N MET A 150 6.17 23.04 -2.61
CA MET A 150 4.78 23.07 -2.13
C MET A 150 4.54 21.94 -1.14
N PHE A 151 3.84 22.25 -0.06
CA PHE A 151 3.40 21.28 0.94
C PHE A 151 2.13 21.78 1.61
N VAL A 152 1.11 20.94 1.64
CA VAL A 152 -0.16 21.18 2.35
C VAL A 152 -0.23 20.26 3.56
N ARG A 153 -0.58 20.84 4.71
CA ARG A 153 -0.75 20.11 5.96
C ARG A 153 -1.91 19.12 5.88
N SER A 154 -1.82 18.05 6.65
CA SER A 154 -2.88 17.04 6.72
C SER A 154 -4.14 17.60 7.37
N GLY A 155 -5.29 17.02 7.01
CA GLY A 155 -6.51 17.14 7.79
C GLY A 155 -6.31 16.62 9.21
N TYR A 156 -7.11 17.14 10.14
CA TYR A 156 -7.00 16.85 11.56
C TYR A 156 -8.40 16.85 12.21
N ASP A 157 -8.50 16.25 13.39
CA ASP A 157 -9.73 16.29 14.19
C ASP A 157 -10.02 17.72 14.63
N ALA A 158 -11.17 18.26 14.21
CA ALA A 158 -11.63 19.60 14.52
C ALA A 158 -11.83 19.87 16.03
N ALA A 159 -11.89 18.85 16.87
CA ALA A 159 -11.89 18.98 18.33
C ALA A 159 -10.50 19.26 18.92
N THR A 160 -9.43 19.15 18.12
CA THR A 160 -8.02 19.31 18.53
C THR A 160 -7.35 20.54 17.89
N GLY A 161 -6.10 20.83 18.26
CA GLY A 161 -5.30 21.90 17.65
C GLY A 161 -5.67 23.33 18.10
N THR A 162 -6.43 23.47 19.20
CA THR A 162 -6.71 24.75 19.86
C THR A 162 -6.26 24.74 21.33
N ASP A 163 -6.91 23.93 22.18
CA ASP A 163 -6.57 23.80 23.61
C ASP A 163 -5.72 22.55 23.91
N VAL A 164 -5.80 21.55 23.04
CA VAL A 164 -5.01 20.32 23.07
C VAL A 164 -4.21 20.20 21.77
N PRO A 165 -3.06 19.50 21.76
CA PRO A 165 -2.28 19.28 20.55
C PRO A 165 -3.11 18.73 19.39
N ARG A 166 -2.80 19.15 18.18
CA ARG A 166 -3.48 18.73 16.93
C ARG A 166 -3.29 17.23 16.70
N GLU A 167 -4.37 16.54 16.37
CA GLU A 167 -4.38 15.12 16.04
C GLU A 167 -4.87 14.87 14.61
N GLN A 168 -4.08 14.13 13.83
CA GLN A 168 -4.45 13.70 12.49
C GLN A 168 -5.36 12.47 12.54
N VAL A 169 -6.19 12.36 11.51
CA VAL A 169 -7.22 11.34 11.38
C VAL A 169 -6.81 10.33 10.33
N ASN A 170 -7.09 9.06 10.59
CA ASN A 170 -7.05 8.01 9.59
C ASN A 170 -8.38 7.99 8.81
N GLU A 171 -8.34 8.25 7.51
CA GLU A 171 -9.55 8.29 6.68
C GLU A 171 -10.01 6.92 6.18
N ILE A 172 -9.21 5.87 6.42
CA ILE A 172 -9.54 4.48 6.11
C ILE A 172 -9.53 3.62 7.38
N THR A 173 -9.97 2.37 7.27
CA THR A 173 -9.96 1.42 8.39
C THR A 173 -8.52 1.14 8.83
N ALA A 174 -8.30 0.86 10.12
CA ALA A 174 -6.98 0.48 10.63
C ALA A 174 -6.69 -1.02 10.49
N PHE A 175 -7.68 -1.79 10.05
CA PHE A 175 -7.61 -3.24 9.96
C PHE A 175 -6.99 -3.67 8.64
N LEU A 176 -6.38 -4.86 8.63
CA LEU A 176 -6.06 -5.56 7.38
C LEU A 176 -7.33 -6.28 6.89
N ASP A 177 -8.29 -5.51 6.38
CA ASP A 177 -9.62 -5.95 5.96
C ASP A 177 -9.87 -5.75 4.46
N ALA A 178 -8.79 -5.57 3.69
CA ALA A 178 -8.83 -5.39 2.25
C ALA A 178 -9.67 -4.18 1.80
N SER A 179 -9.83 -3.16 2.65
CA SER A 179 -10.44 -1.88 2.32
C SER A 179 -9.82 -1.23 1.08
N MET A 180 -8.55 -1.48 0.77
CA MET A 180 -7.92 -1.01 -0.47
C MET A 180 -8.52 -1.65 -1.75
N VAL A 181 -9.20 -2.79 -1.62
CA VAL A 181 -9.98 -3.46 -2.69
C VAL A 181 -11.46 -3.08 -2.61
N TYR A 182 -12.05 -3.07 -1.41
CA TYR A 182 -13.50 -2.99 -1.21
C TYR A 182 -14.04 -1.60 -0.86
N GLY A 183 -13.17 -0.66 -0.53
CA GLY A 183 -13.52 0.68 -0.03
C GLY A 183 -13.61 0.71 1.49
N SER A 184 -13.52 1.93 2.03
CA SER A 184 -13.66 2.25 3.46
C SER A 184 -14.96 2.99 3.79
N ASP A 185 -15.79 3.25 2.78
CA ASP A 185 -17.10 3.88 2.94
C ASP A 185 -18.14 3.22 2.03
N ALA A 186 -19.40 3.31 2.43
CA ALA A 186 -20.51 2.63 1.74
C ALA A 186 -20.74 3.14 0.31
N GLU A 187 -20.41 4.40 0.01
CA GLU A 187 -20.59 5.00 -1.32
C GLU A 187 -19.57 4.42 -2.30
N ARG A 188 -18.28 4.42 -1.91
CA ARG A 188 -17.21 3.85 -2.73
C ARG A 188 -17.35 2.34 -2.87
N ALA A 189 -17.70 1.63 -1.79
CA ALA A 189 -17.98 0.19 -1.86
C ALA A 189 -19.13 -0.12 -2.84
N ALA A 190 -20.22 0.65 -2.80
CA ALA A 190 -21.32 0.48 -3.76
C ALA A 190 -20.90 0.80 -5.20
N ALA A 191 -20.04 1.81 -5.40
CA ALA A 191 -19.52 2.18 -6.72
C ALA A 191 -18.69 1.06 -7.36
N LEU A 192 -18.04 0.20 -6.55
CA LEU A 192 -17.19 -0.90 -7.00
C LEU A 192 -17.94 -2.20 -7.33
N ARG A 193 -19.16 -2.38 -6.82
CA ARG A 193 -19.90 -3.65 -6.92
C ARG A 193 -20.65 -3.80 -8.25
N ALA A 194 -20.66 -5.02 -8.78
CA ALA A 194 -21.46 -5.46 -9.92
C ALA A 194 -22.57 -6.43 -9.48
N ASP A 195 -23.49 -6.75 -10.39
CA ASP A 195 -24.52 -7.77 -10.16
C ASP A 195 -23.88 -9.15 -9.92
N GLY A 196 -24.60 -10.07 -9.26
CA GLY A 196 -24.15 -11.46 -9.10
C GLY A 196 -23.09 -11.69 -8.01
N GLY A 197 -22.74 -10.65 -7.26
CA GLY A 197 -21.76 -10.72 -6.18
C GLY A 197 -20.33 -10.38 -6.62
N TYR A 198 -20.14 -9.96 -7.87
CA TYR A 198 -18.85 -9.58 -8.43
C TYR A 198 -18.46 -8.13 -8.09
N LEU A 199 -17.18 -7.82 -8.27
CA LEU A 199 -16.67 -6.46 -8.44
C LEU A 199 -16.70 -6.08 -9.92
N LYS A 200 -16.97 -4.79 -10.20
CA LYS A 200 -16.92 -4.24 -11.56
C LYS A 200 -15.51 -4.36 -12.12
N VAL A 201 -15.43 -4.57 -13.43
CA VAL A 201 -14.20 -4.56 -14.22
C VAL A 201 -14.43 -3.83 -15.55
N SER A 202 -13.37 -3.29 -16.14
CA SER A 202 -13.38 -2.80 -17.52
C SER A 202 -12.87 -3.87 -18.50
N ASP A 203 -12.67 -3.49 -19.76
CA ASP A 203 -12.09 -4.36 -20.78
C ASP A 203 -10.76 -4.98 -20.32
N GLY A 204 -10.59 -6.28 -20.57
CA GLY A 204 -9.40 -7.04 -20.16
C GLY A 204 -9.35 -7.39 -18.68
N ASP A 205 -10.50 -7.43 -17.99
CA ASP A 205 -10.62 -7.68 -16.55
C ASP A 205 -9.72 -6.75 -15.71
N MET A 206 -9.58 -5.50 -16.19
CA MET A 206 -8.91 -4.43 -15.46
C MET A 206 -9.88 -3.80 -14.48
N LEU A 207 -9.37 -2.99 -13.55
CA LEU A 207 -10.22 -2.18 -12.67
C LEU A 207 -11.25 -1.36 -13.46
N PRO A 208 -12.43 -1.06 -12.88
CA PRO A 208 -13.41 -0.21 -13.55
C PRO A 208 -12.86 1.22 -13.70
N TYR A 209 -13.28 1.94 -14.75
CA TYR A 209 -12.93 3.35 -14.87
C TYR A 209 -13.71 4.19 -13.86
N ASN A 210 -13.05 5.21 -13.31
CA ASN A 210 -13.72 6.25 -12.55
C ASN A 210 -14.48 7.16 -13.53
N ASP A 211 -15.81 7.24 -13.36
CA ASP A 211 -16.70 8.05 -14.18
C ASP A 211 -16.81 9.51 -13.69
N GLY A 212 -15.97 9.88 -12.72
CA GLY A 212 -15.98 11.19 -12.06
C GLY A 212 -16.97 11.28 -10.89
N SER A 213 -17.68 10.20 -10.55
CA SER A 213 -18.53 10.16 -9.35
C SER A 213 -17.75 9.99 -8.06
N GLN A 214 -16.48 9.55 -8.14
CA GLN A 214 -15.63 9.28 -6.99
C GLN A 214 -14.35 10.12 -7.06
N GLY A 215 -13.82 10.53 -5.91
CA GLY A 215 -12.51 11.19 -5.86
C GLY A 215 -11.36 10.17 -5.95
N ASN A 216 -10.32 10.49 -6.72
CA ASN A 216 -9.05 9.77 -6.72
C ASN A 216 -7.89 10.76 -6.47
N ALA A 217 -6.82 10.28 -5.84
CA ALA A 217 -5.59 11.04 -5.73
C ALA A 217 -4.96 11.21 -7.12
N GLY A 218 -4.44 12.40 -7.42
CA GLY A 218 -3.81 12.72 -8.70
C GLY A 218 -4.76 12.79 -9.89
N ASP A 219 -6.08 12.83 -9.66
CA ASP A 219 -7.05 13.02 -10.75
C ASP A 219 -6.83 14.35 -11.45
N ASN A 220 -6.50 14.27 -12.74
CA ASN A 220 -6.16 15.41 -13.60
C ASN A 220 -7.08 15.48 -14.83
N GLY A 221 -8.20 14.74 -14.82
CA GLY A 221 -9.14 14.65 -15.93
C GLY A 221 -8.72 13.66 -17.03
N ALA A 222 -7.63 12.92 -16.87
CA ALA A 222 -7.34 11.73 -17.65
C ALA A 222 -8.19 10.53 -17.19
N VAL A 223 -8.21 9.46 -18.00
CA VAL A 223 -8.85 8.21 -17.61
C VAL A 223 -8.12 7.65 -16.39
N SER A 224 -8.84 7.40 -15.29
CA SER A 224 -8.30 6.76 -14.08
C SER A 224 -9.12 5.54 -13.71
N TYR A 225 -8.49 4.57 -13.06
CA TYR A 225 -9.17 3.40 -12.52
C TYR A 225 -9.80 3.70 -11.16
N LEU A 226 -10.83 2.96 -10.79
CA LEU A 226 -11.49 3.01 -9.50
C LEU A 226 -11.19 1.70 -8.73
N ALA A 227 -10.76 1.83 -7.48
CA ALA A 227 -10.51 0.72 -6.55
C ALA A 227 -11.00 1.12 -5.14
N GLY A 228 -10.82 0.28 -4.14
CA GLY A 228 -11.18 0.60 -2.75
C GLY A 228 -10.46 1.85 -2.22
N ASP A 229 -9.13 1.89 -2.36
CA ASP A 229 -8.33 3.07 -1.98
C ASP A 229 -8.27 4.12 -3.12
N VAL A 230 -8.14 5.39 -2.74
CA VAL A 230 -8.13 6.53 -3.68
C VAL A 230 -6.81 6.74 -4.41
N ARG A 231 -5.72 6.13 -3.93
CA ARG A 231 -4.36 6.23 -4.47
C ARG A 231 -4.01 5.08 -5.42
N ALA A 232 -4.97 4.22 -5.78
CA ALA A 232 -4.74 3.05 -6.63
C ALA A 232 -4.10 3.34 -8.00
N ASN A 233 -4.10 4.61 -8.45
CA ASN A 233 -3.48 5.07 -9.69
C ASN A 233 -2.13 5.77 -9.51
N GLU A 234 -1.58 5.81 -8.28
CA GLU A 234 -0.31 6.49 -8.01
C GLU A 234 0.79 6.00 -8.94
N ASN A 235 0.91 4.68 -9.14
CA ASN A 235 1.79 4.08 -10.13
C ASN A 235 1.19 2.77 -10.69
N VAL A 236 1.63 2.38 -11.88
CA VAL A 236 1.07 1.21 -12.60
C VAL A 236 1.35 -0.15 -11.94
N GLU A 237 2.40 -0.27 -11.12
CA GLU A 237 2.67 -1.51 -10.37
C GLU A 237 1.66 -1.67 -9.23
N LEU A 238 1.37 -0.60 -8.49
CA LEU A 238 0.30 -0.58 -7.48
C LEU A 238 -1.06 -0.88 -8.10
N THR A 239 -1.40 -0.23 -9.22
CA THR A 239 -2.66 -0.50 -9.93
C THR A 239 -2.75 -1.97 -10.37
N SER A 240 -1.62 -2.60 -10.71
CA SER A 240 -1.55 -4.03 -11.02
C SER A 240 -1.91 -4.91 -9.82
N MET A 241 -1.46 -4.54 -8.61
CA MET A 241 -1.83 -5.24 -7.37
C MET A 241 -3.33 -5.12 -7.06
N HIS A 242 -3.91 -3.91 -7.18
CA HIS A 242 -5.36 -3.74 -7.02
C HIS A 242 -6.14 -4.59 -8.05
N THR A 243 -5.71 -4.58 -9.31
CA THR A 243 -6.36 -5.38 -10.37
C THR A 243 -6.28 -6.88 -10.06
N LEU A 244 -5.13 -7.37 -9.57
CA LEU A 244 -4.94 -8.77 -9.20
C LEU A 244 -5.98 -9.24 -8.17
N PHE A 245 -6.19 -8.47 -7.10
CA PHE A 245 -7.13 -8.85 -6.05
C PHE A 245 -8.61 -8.66 -6.42
N VAL A 246 -8.93 -7.74 -7.33
CA VAL A 246 -10.27 -7.68 -7.96
C VAL A 246 -10.53 -8.93 -8.81
N ARG A 247 -9.53 -9.39 -9.58
CA ARG A 247 -9.63 -10.64 -10.34
C ARG A 247 -9.77 -11.85 -9.42
N GLU A 248 -9.06 -11.88 -8.29
CA GLU A 248 -9.16 -12.98 -7.32
C GLU A 248 -10.56 -13.03 -6.68
N HIS A 249 -11.11 -11.88 -6.28
CA HIS A 249 -12.49 -11.81 -5.81
C HIS A 249 -13.47 -12.40 -6.83
N ASN A 250 -13.40 -11.95 -8.09
CA ASN A 250 -14.32 -12.44 -9.14
C ASN A 250 -14.12 -13.94 -9.43
N ARG A 251 -12.88 -14.45 -9.39
CA ARG A 251 -12.57 -15.88 -9.49
C ARG A 251 -13.19 -16.69 -8.35
N LEU A 252 -13.19 -16.15 -7.13
CA LEU A 252 -13.82 -16.76 -5.96
C LEU A 252 -15.34 -16.76 -6.06
N VAL A 253 -15.95 -15.66 -6.55
CA VAL A 253 -17.40 -15.60 -6.81
C VAL A 253 -17.82 -16.70 -7.80
N ASP A 254 -17.07 -16.87 -8.90
CA ASP A 254 -17.32 -17.96 -9.85
C ASP A 254 -17.30 -19.33 -9.15
N ALA A 255 -16.22 -19.63 -8.43
CA ALA A 255 -16.05 -20.91 -7.73
C ALA A 255 -17.15 -21.16 -6.68
N LEU A 256 -17.49 -20.15 -5.88
CA LEU A 256 -18.51 -20.23 -4.84
C LEU A 256 -19.92 -20.40 -5.45
N SER A 257 -20.21 -19.75 -6.58
CA SER A 257 -21.50 -19.89 -7.25
C SER A 257 -21.71 -21.28 -7.85
N GLU A 258 -20.64 -21.94 -8.29
CA GLU A 258 -20.66 -23.33 -8.76
C GLU A 258 -20.87 -24.31 -7.60
N GLU A 259 -20.21 -24.08 -6.46
CA GLU A 259 -20.29 -24.94 -5.27
C GLU A 259 -21.60 -24.74 -4.48
N HIS A 260 -22.12 -23.51 -4.46
CA HIS A 260 -23.30 -23.10 -3.71
C HIS A 260 -24.34 -22.40 -4.62
N PRO A 261 -25.03 -23.13 -5.52
CA PRO A 261 -25.99 -22.53 -6.46
C PRO A 261 -27.23 -21.90 -5.81
N ASP A 262 -27.45 -22.12 -4.51
CA ASP A 262 -28.55 -21.58 -3.72
C ASP A 262 -28.21 -20.28 -3.00
N TRP A 263 -26.95 -19.84 -3.02
CA TRP A 263 -26.53 -18.57 -2.43
C TRP A 263 -26.96 -17.38 -3.29
N ASP A 264 -27.36 -16.30 -2.64
CA ASP A 264 -27.65 -15.04 -3.33
C ASP A 264 -26.36 -14.22 -3.57
N ALA A 265 -26.48 -13.17 -4.38
CA ALA A 265 -25.36 -12.31 -4.77
C ALA A 265 -24.68 -11.63 -3.57
N GLU A 266 -25.42 -11.28 -2.52
CA GLU A 266 -24.83 -10.67 -1.32
C GLU A 266 -23.98 -11.69 -0.57
N ARG A 267 -24.50 -12.91 -0.40
CA ARG A 267 -23.77 -13.99 0.25
C ARG A 267 -22.49 -14.33 -0.51
N LEU A 268 -22.56 -14.44 -1.84
CA LEU A 268 -21.39 -14.70 -2.69
C LEU A 268 -20.32 -13.61 -2.53
N PHE A 269 -20.72 -12.34 -2.57
CA PHE A 269 -19.81 -11.21 -2.39
C PHE A 269 -19.11 -11.24 -1.02
N GLN A 270 -19.87 -11.43 0.06
CA GLN A 270 -19.32 -11.41 1.42
C GLN A 270 -18.37 -12.58 1.69
N GLU A 271 -18.65 -13.75 1.12
CA GLU A 271 -17.80 -14.93 1.27
C GLU A 271 -16.51 -14.80 0.44
N ALA A 272 -16.61 -14.32 -0.81
CA ALA A 272 -15.43 -14.00 -1.61
C ALA A 272 -14.57 -12.91 -0.94
N LYS A 273 -15.19 -11.86 -0.36
CA LYS A 273 -14.51 -10.83 0.43
C LYS A 273 -13.75 -11.42 1.61
N ALA A 274 -14.43 -12.23 2.45
CA ALA A 274 -13.82 -12.83 3.63
C ALA A 274 -12.62 -13.74 3.30
N ILE A 275 -12.66 -14.44 2.16
CA ILE A 275 -11.52 -15.25 1.69
C ILE A 275 -10.36 -14.33 1.28
N VAL A 276 -10.60 -13.29 0.49
CA VAL A 276 -9.56 -12.33 0.07
C VAL A 276 -8.92 -11.61 1.26
N GLU A 277 -9.71 -11.20 2.26
CA GLU A 277 -9.22 -10.67 3.53
C GLU A 277 -8.25 -11.66 4.20
N GLY A 278 -8.66 -12.93 4.30
CA GLY A 278 -7.85 -13.99 4.86
C GLY A 278 -6.55 -14.24 4.08
N GLU A 279 -6.58 -14.16 2.75
CA GLU A 279 -5.39 -14.29 1.90
C GLU A 279 -4.41 -13.13 2.13
N ILE A 280 -4.90 -11.88 2.14
CA ILE A 280 -4.09 -10.70 2.39
C ILE A 280 -3.46 -10.75 3.79
N GLN A 281 -4.24 -11.10 4.82
CA GLN A 281 -3.73 -11.29 6.17
C GLN A 281 -2.68 -12.42 6.21
N ALA A 282 -2.94 -13.55 5.54
CA ALA A 282 -2.02 -14.68 5.53
C ALA A 282 -0.68 -14.33 4.85
N ILE A 283 -0.71 -13.68 3.67
CA ILE A 283 0.50 -13.23 2.97
C ILE A 283 1.26 -12.21 3.83
N THR A 284 0.54 -11.26 4.43
CA THR A 284 1.16 -10.20 5.24
C THR A 284 1.87 -10.76 6.48
N TYR A 285 1.18 -11.59 7.27
CA TYR A 285 1.71 -12.09 8.53
C TYR A 285 2.67 -13.28 8.39
N ASN A 286 2.48 -14.15 7.38
CA ASN A 286 3.28 -15.36 7.23
C ASN A 286 4.44 -15.23 6.23
N GLU A 287 4.39 -14.26 5.31
CA GLU A 287 5.41 -14.10 4.27
C GLU A 287 6.08 -12.72 4.34
N PHE A 288 5.31 -11.63 4.22
CA PHE A 288 5.86 -10.27 4.14
C PHE A 288 6.59 -9.85 5.42
N LEU A 289 5.92 -9.89 6.58
CA LEU A 289 6.50 -9.45 7.85
C LEU A 289 7.73 -10.31 8.27
N PRO A 290 7.72 -11.65 8.14
CA PRO A 290 8.91 -12.47 8.42
C PRO A 290 10.13 -12.16 7.53
N LEU A 291 9.92 -11.79 6.26
CA LEU A 291 11.01 -11.37 5.38
C LEU A 291 11.61 -10.01 5.77
N LEU A 292 10.76 -9.11 6.28
CA LEU A 292 11.13 -7.76 6.69
C LEU A 292 11.78 -7.71 8.07
N LEU A 293 11.15 -8.34 9.06
CA LEU A 293 11.50 -8.23 10.47
C LEU A 293 12.34 -9.41 10.98
N GLY A 294 12.35 -10.52 10.24
CA GLY A 294 12.95 -11.78 10.63
C GLY A 294 11.91 -12.83 11.02
N GLN A 295 12.27 -14.10 10.88
CA GLN A 295 11.34 -15.24 11.01
C GLN A 295 10.63 -15.34 12.36
N ASP A 296 11.27 -14.88 13.43
CA ASP A 296 10.74 -14.96 14.81
C ASP A 296 10.29 -13.59 15.35
N ALA A 297 10.07 -12.60 14.47
CA ALA A 297 9.71 -11.25 14.88
C ALA A 297 8.31 -11.14 15.49
N LEU A 298 7.40 -12.04 15.13
CA LEU A 298 6.04 -12.09 15.64
C LEU A 298 5.85 -13.36 16.48
N ALA A 299 5.23 -13.20 17.65
CA ALA A 299 4.81 -14.34 18.44
C ALA A 299 3.68 -15.09 17.71
N ALA A 300 3.57 -16.40 17.97
CA ALA A 300 2.41 -17.17 17.50
C ALA A 300 1.12 -16.54 18.04
N TYR A 301 0.12 -16.43 17.17
CA TYR A 301 -1.18 -15.88 17.53
C TYR A 301 -1.82 -16.69 18.67
N ASP A 302 -2.23 -15.99 19.74
CA ASP A 302 -2.77 -16.59 20.96
C ASP A 302 -4.27 -16.31 21.15
N GLY A 303 -4.93 -15.79 20.12
CA GLY A 303 -6.36 -15.46 20.10
C GLY A 303 -6.63 -13.96 20.08
N TYR A 304 -7.91 -13.62 19.90
CA TYR A 304 -8.36 -12.23 19.87
C TYR A 304 -8.27 -11.60 21.27
N LYS A 305 -7.78 -10.36 21.33
CA LYS A 305 -7.62 -9.57 22.56
C LYS A 305 -8.49 -8.32 22.47
N ALA A 306 -9.61 -8.32 23.19
CA ALA A 306 -10.57 -7.22 23.18
C ALA A 306 -10.05 -5.93 23.83
N ASP A 307 -8.96 -6.01 24.61
CA ASP A 307 -8.31 -4.90 25.29
C ASP A 307 -7.14 -4.29 24.49
N VAL A 308 -6.88 -4.77 23.27
CA VAL A 308 -5.89 -4.20 22.36
C VAL A 308 -6.56 -3.15 21.48
N ASP A 309 -6.05 -1.93 21.55
CA ASP A 309 -6.41 -0.85 20.64
C ASP A 309 -5.73 -1.09 19.28
N PRO A 310 -6.50 -1.34 18.20
CA PRO A 310 -5.99 -1.70 16.88
C PRO A 310 -5.67 -0.47 16.01
N GLN A 311 -5.91 0.76 16.50
CA GLN A 311 -5.64 1.96 15.72
C GLN A 311 -4.16 2.04 15.27
N ILE A 312 -3.92 2.59 14.08
CA ILE A 312 -2.56 2.80 13.60
C ILE A 312 -1.87 3.91 14.41
N ALA A 313 -0.62 3.70 14.79
CA ALA A 313 0.17 4.73 15.45
C ALA A 313 0.56 5.84 14.47
N ASN A 314 0.50 7.09 14.92
CA ASN A 314 0.84 8.25 14.08
C ASN A 314 2.28 8.17 13.55
N ILE A 315 3.21 7.69 14.37
CA ILE A 315 4.61 7.42 13.97
C ILE A 315 4.69 6.34 12.89
N PHE A 316 3.82 5.34 12.92
CA PHE A 316 3.81 4.26 11.92
C PHE A 316 3.40 4.80 10.54
N ALA A 317 2.21 5.39 10.44
CA ALA A 317 1.65 5.98 9.21
C ALA A 317 2.53 7.10 8.63
N THR A 318 3.12 7.91 9.52
CA THR A 318 3.81 9.13 9.09
C THR A 318 5.30 8.94 8.79
N ALA A 319 5.95 7.96 9.42
CA ALA A 319 7.40 7.81 9.32
C ALA A 319 7.84 6.35 9.18
N ALA A 320 7.43 5.47 10.10
CA ALA A 320 8.05 4.15 10.20
C ALA A 320 7.77 3.28 8.97
N PHE A 321 6.52 3.21 8.50
CA PHE A 321 6.15 2.34 7.37
C PHE A 321 6.60 2.89 6.00
N ARG A 322 7.13 4.12 5.98
CA ARG A 322 7.75 4.75 4.80
C ARG A 322 9.15 4.23 4.48
N PHE A 323 9.66 3.25 5.24
CA PHE A 323 10.93 2.57 4.91
C PHE A 323 10.92 1.99 3.49
N GLY A 324 9.73 1.65 2.96
CA GLY A 324 9.58 1.13 1.59
C GLY A 324 10.09 2.07 0.51
N HIS A 325 10.14 3.38 0.76
CA HIS A 325 10.64 4.36 -0.21
C HIS A 325 12.12 4.16 -0.57
N SER A 326 12.96 3.67 0.34
CA SER A 326 14.37 3.38 0.02
C SER A 326 14.54 2.10 -0.79
N MET A 327 13.51 1.24 -0.83
CA MET A 327 13.55 -0.06 -1.52
C MET A 327 13.21 0.04 -3.01
N LEU A 328 12.69 1.19 -3.44
CA LEU A 328 12.25 1.46 -4.80
C LEU A 328 13.43 1.41 -5.79
N SER A 329 13.20 0.81 -6.95
CA SER A 329 14.16 0.84 -8.07
C SER A 329 13.83 1.98 -9.03
N SER A 330 14.84 2.56 -9.68
CA SER A 330 14.62 3.60 -10.70
C SER A 330 13.91 3.07 -11.97
N THR A 331 13.83 1.75 -12.12
CA THR A 331 13.23 1.05 -13.26
C THR A 331 12.34 -0.07 -12.76
N LEU A 332 11.08 -0.06 -13.20
CA LEU A 332 10.16 -1.19 -13.10
C LEU A 332 10.47 -2.17 -14.23
N LEU A 333 10.84 -3.39 -13.88
CA LEU A 333 11.03 -4.44 -14.87
C LEU A 333 9.68 -4.82 -15.46
N ARG A 334 9.69 -5.07 -16.76
CA ARG A 334 8.59 -5.73 -17.48
C ARG A 334 9.16 -6.95 -18.17
N VAL A 335 8.75 -8.10 -17.71
CA VAL A 335 9.18 -9.41 -18.22
C VAL A 335 8.05 -9.94 -19.10
N ALA A 336 8.30 -10.73 -20.13
CA ALA A 336 7.29 -11.43 -20.95
C ALA A 336 7.08 -12.88 -20.47
N GLU A 337 6.06 -13.57 -20.97
CA GLU A 337 5.70 -14.93 -20.52
C GLU A 337 6.83 -15.95 -20.72
N ASP A 338 7.68 -15.75 -21.73
CA ASP A 338 8.85 -16.60 -21.98
C ASP A 338 10.08 -16.22 -21.13
N GLY A 339 9.95 -15.25 -20.23
CA GLY A 339 11.01 -14.73 -19.37
C GLY A 339 11.92 -13.71 -20.03
N SER A 340 11.66 -13.32 -21.29
CA SER A 340 12.41 -12.25 -21.96
C SER A 340 11.94 -10.86 -21.50
N GLU A 341 12.64 -9.81 -21.92
CA GLU A 341 12.15 -8.43 -21.75
C GLU A 341 10.84 -8.25 -22.53
N SER A 342 9.86 -7.59 -21.91
CA SER A 342 8.58 -7.26 -22.56
C SER A 342 8.80 -6.54 -23.89
N ALA A 343 7.90 -6.74 -24.85
CA ALA A 343 7.92 -6.03 -26.14
C ALA A 343 7.82 -4.50 -25.98
N TYR A 344 7.36 -4.03 -24.82
CA TYR A 344 7.27 -2.61 -24.45
C TYR A 344 8.53 -2.08 -23.75
N GLY A 345 9.51 -2.94 -23.49
CA GLY A 345 10.74 -2.64 -22.75
C GLY A 345 10.51 -2.50 -21.24
N HIS A 346 11.54 -2.18 -20.46
CA HIS A 346 11.34 -1.77 -19.06
C HIS A 346 10.76 -0.35 -18.94
N LEU A 347 10.28 0.05 -17.75
CA LEU A 347 9.65 1.35 -17.51
C LEU A 347 10.40 2.12 -16.42
N ALA A 348 10.79 3.37 -16.68
CA ALA A 348 11.36 4.21 -15.62
C ALA A 348 10.31 4.54 -14.56
N LEU A 349 10.67 4.54 -13.28
CA LEU A 349 9.73 4.78 -12.19
C LEU A 349 9.03 6.14 -12.32
N ARG A 350 9.77 7.20 -12.68
CA ARG A 350 9.21 8.53 -12.95
C ARG A 350 8.11 8.54 -14.02
N ASP A 351 8.17 7.62 -14.98
CA ASP A 351 7.22 7.52 -16.10
C ASP A 351 6.05 6.57 -15.80
N ALA A 352 6.05 5.95 -14.62
CA ALA A 352 5.02 5.05 -14.13
C ALA A 352 3.94 5.78 -13.30
N PHE A 353 4.24 6.98 -12.78
CA PHE A 353 3.33 7.70 -11.89
C PHE A 353 2.13 8.31 -12.62
N PHE A 354 0.92 8.02 -12.15
CA PHE A 354 -0.34 8.52 -12.72
C PHE A 354 -0.46 8.30 -14.24
N GLN A 355 0.02 7.14 -14.74
CA GLN A 355 -0.07 6.72 -16.14
C GLN A 355 -0.89 5.43 -16.34
N PRO A 356 -2.16 5.37 -15.87
CA PRO A 356 -2.98 4.14 -15.93
C PRO A 356 -3.20 3.62 -17.36
N ASP A 357 -3.19 4.50 -18.37
CA ASP A 357 -3.32 4.12 -19.79
C ASP A 357 -2.21 3.17 -20.27
N ARG A 358 -1.03 3.17 -19.61
CA ARG A 358 0.04 2.21 -19.94
C ARG A 358 -0.41 0.77 -19.70
N LEU A 359 -1.23 0.50 -18.70
CA LEU A 359 -1.72 -0.86 -18.45
C LEU A 359 -2.60 -1.35 -19.59
N ALA A 360 -3.47 -0.49 -20.14
CA ALA A 360 -4.33 -0.87 -21.25
C ALA A 360 -3.56 -1.06 -22.57
N ASN A 361 -2.43 -0.37 -22.75
CA ASN A 361 -1.73 -0.29 -24.03
C ASN A 361 -0.37 -1.01 -24.08
N GLU A 362 0.21 -1.37 -22.93
CA GLU A 362 1.61 -1.80 -22.80
C GLU A 362 1.78 -3.12 -22.02
N GLY A 363 0.98 -4.14 -22.34
CA GLY A 363 1.17 -5.51 -21.84
C GLY A 363 0.36 -5.87 -20.59
N GLY A 364 -0.54 -5.00 -20.14
CA GLY A 364 -1.40 -5.28 -18.99
C GLY A 364 -0.61 -5.36 -17.68
N ILE A 365 -1.18 -6.08 -16.72
CA ILE A 365 -0.57 -6.27 -15.40
C ILE A 365 0.46 -7.41 -15.39
N ASP A 366 0.33 -8.38 -16.30
CA ASP A 366 1.09 -9.63 -16.26
C ASP A 366 2.60 -9.40 -16.37
N ASP A 367 3.01 -8.54 -17.29
CA ASP A 367 4.43 -8.23 -17.51
C ASP A 367 5.06 -7.47 -16.33
N LEU A 368 4.28 -6.61 -15.67
CA LEU A 368 4.69 -5.89 -14.47
C LEU A 368 4.76 -6.82 -13.26
N LEU A 369 3.76 -7.68 -13.03
CA LEU A 369 3.78 -8.62 -11.92
C LEU A 369 4.91 -9.65 -12.05
N ARG A 370 5.17 -10.16 -13.26
CA ARG A 370 6.36 -11.00 -13.54
C ARG A 370 7.65 -10.21 -13.31
N GLY A 371 7.68 -8.94 -13.68
CA GLY A 371 8.79 -8.03 -13.43
C GLY A 371 9.06 -7.77 -11.95
N ALA A 372 8.03 -7.49 -11.15
CA ALA A 372 8.10 -7.30 -9.71
C ALA A 372 8.60 -8.55 -8.99
N ALA A 373 8.20 -9.74 -9.47
CA ALA A 373 8.68 -11.01 -8.94
C ALA A 373 10.15 -11.30 -9.30
N ALA A 374 10.61 -10.86 -10.48
CA ALA A 374 11.97 -11.12 -10.97
C ALA A 374 13.00 -10.05 -10.56
N GLY A 375 12.58 -8.80 -10.44
CA GLY A 375 13.41 -7.66 -10.07
C GLY A 375 13.80 -7.72 -8.61
N THR A 376 15.00 -7.24 -8.26
CA THR A 376 15.46 -7.18 -6.86
C THR A 376 15.23 -5.78 -6.30
N SER A 377 14.72 -5.71 -5.09
CA SER A 377 14.56 -4.46 -4.34
C SER A 377 15.91 -3.85 -3.95
N GLN A 378 15.92 -2.53 -3.81
CA GLN A 378 17.00 -1.85 -3.11
C GLN A 378 16.96 -2.15 -1.62
N THR A 379 18.07 -1.88 -0.94
CA THR A 379 18.21 -2.11 0.48
C THR A 379 17.35 -1.14 1.29
N ILE A 380 17.07 -1.51 2.53
CA ILE A 380 16.51 -0.57 3.51
C ILE A 380 17.68 0.24 4.07
N ASP A 381 17.76 1.51 3.70
CA ASP A 381 18.77 2.46 4.18
C ASP A 381 18.22 3.90 4.09
N THR A 382 19.09 4.91 4.16
CA THR A 382 18.67 6.32 4.08
C THR A 382 18.60 6.85 2.65
N HIS A 383 19.04 6.09 1.65
CA HIS A 383 19.17 6.54 0.26
C HIS A 383 17.86 6.33 -0.51
N LEU A 384 17.52 7.30 -1.36
CA LEU A 384 16.36 7.22 -2.26
C LEU A 384 16.82 7.43 -3.70
N VAL A 385 16.13 6.76 -4.63
CA VAL A 385 16.34 6.98 -6.07
C VAL A 385 15.92 8.39 -6.48
N GLU A 386 16.64 8.94 -7.45
CA GLU A 386 16.41 10.29 -7.93
C GLU A 386 14.98 10.49 -8.47
N ASP A 387 14.38 9.43 -9.03
CA ASP A 387 13.01 9.39 -9.54
C ASP A 387 11.96 9.83 -8.50
N VAL A 388 12.20 9.58 -7.20
CA VAL A 388 11.32 10.04 -6.11
C VAL A 388 11.93 11.16 -5.26
N ARG A 389 13.25 11.34 -5.29
CA ARG A 389 13.95 12.39 -4.52
C ARG A 389 13.93 13.76 -5.19
N SER A 390 13.83 13.82 -6.51
CA SER A 390 13.84 15.11 -7.23
C SER A 390 12.81 15.23 -8.37
N PHE A 391 12.16 14.12 -8.75
CA PHE A 391 11.23 14.08 -9.87
C PHE A 391 9.82 13.61 -9.49
N LEU A 392 9.52 13.40 -8.20
CA LEU A 392 8.23 12.85 -7.78
C LEU A 392 7.08 13.70 -8.32
N PHE A 393 6.19 13.08 -9.09
CA PHE A 393 5.02 13.69 -9.73
C PHE A 393 5.32 14.90 -10.64
N GLY A 394 6.59 15.06 -11.03
CA GLY A 394 7.03 16.09 -11.96
C GLY A 394 7.00 15.61 -13.40
N ALA A 395 6.45 16.41 -14.31
CA ALA A 395 6.64 16.15 -15.73
C ALA A 395 8.13 16.29 -16.10
N PRO A 396 8.67 15.46 -17.01
CA PRO A 396 10.04 15.61 -17.48
C PRO A 396 10.36 17.07 -17.89
N GLY A 397 11.28 17.71 -17.17
CA GLY A 397 11.71 19.09 -17.42
C GLY A 397 10.86 20.21 -16.81
N SER A 398 9.83 19.90 -16.00
CA SER A 398 8.96 20.92 -15.34
C SER A 398 9.16 21.03 -13.82
N GLY A 399 10.14 20.30 -13.26
CA GLY A 399 10.30 20.13 -11.82
C GLY A 399 9.32 19.09 -11.24
N GLY A 400 9.59 18.61 -10.03
CA GLY A 400 8.76 17.65 -9.29
C GLY A 400 8.78 17.94 -7.80
N LEU A 401 8.67 16.90 -6.97
CA LEU A 401 8.79 16.96 -5.52
C LEU A 401 9.93 16.06 -5.05
N ASP A 402 10.30 16.21 -3.78
CA ASP A 402 11.25 15.35 -3.07
C ASP A 402 10.49 14.55 -2.01
N LEU A 403 10.33 13.26 -2.25
CA LEU A 403 9.58 12.37 -1.36
C LEU A 403 10.15 12.35 0.06
N GLU A 404 11.47 12.41 0.23
CA GLU A 404 12.07 12.42 1.56
C GLU A 404 11.86 13.75 2.26
N ALA A 405 11.98 14.86 1.54
CA ALA A 405 11.63 16.16 2.10
C ALA A 405 10.15 16.22 2.52
N LEU A 406 9.25 15.60 1.74
CA LEU A 406 7.83 15.45 2.11
C LEU A 406 7.65 14.57 3.35
N ASN A 407 8.37 13.45 3.48
CA ASN A 407 8.31 12.57 4.66
C ASN A 407 8.71 13.34 5.93
N ILE A 408 9.84 14.02 5.89
CA ILE A 408 10.34 14.82 7.01
C ILE A 408 9.37 15.94 7.35
N GLN A 409 8.86 16.66 6.34
CA GLN A 409 7.92 17.76 6.57
C GLN A 409 6.57 17.25 7.09
N ARG A 410 6.10 16.07 6.65
CA ARG A 410 4.91 15.41 7.18
C ARG A 410 5.10 15.00 8.64
N GLY A 411 6.28 14.50 9.01
CA GLY A 411 6.63 14.25 10.41
C GLY A 411 6.55 15.52 11.27
N ARG A 412 7.04 16.66 10.77
CA ARG A 412 6.92 17.96 11.46
C ARG A 412 5.47 18.46 11.53
N ASP A 413 4.69 18.23 10.48
CA ASP A 413 3.27 18.58 10.39
C ASP A 413 2.41 17.79 11.39
N HIS A 414 2.76 16.53 11.62
CA HIS A 414 2.07 15.62 12.55
C HIS A 414 2.60 15.69 13.99
N GLY A 415 3.52 16.62 14.25
CA GLY A 415 4.11 16.81 15.57
C GLY A 415 4.89 15.58 16.05
N LEU A 416 5.56 14.85 15.16
CA LEU A 416 6.42 13.74 15.56
C LEU A 416 7.64 14.25 16.35
N PRO A 417 7.97 13.63 17.49
CA PRO A 417 9.10 14.06 18.30
C PRO A 417 10.43 13.59 17.71
N ASP A 418 11.54 14.04 18.32
CA ASP A 418 12.87 13.63 17.92
C ASP A 418 13.12 12.12 18.09
N TYR A 419 14.14 11.62 17.37
CA TYR A 419 14.51 10.20 17.36
C TYR A 419 14.72 9.59 18.75
N ASN A 420 15.36 10.30 19.69
CA ASN A 420 15.62 9.74 21.01
C ASN A 420 14.36 9.69 21.87
N THR A 421 13.48 10.68 21.72
CA THR A 421 12.15 10.67 22.34
C THR A 421 11.31 9.50 21.83
N VAL A 422 11.27 9.26 20.51
CA VAL A 422 10.61 8.08 19.93
C VAL A 422 11.25 6.80 20.48
N ARG A 423 12.57 6.67 20.44
CA ARG A 423 13.24 5.48 20.98
C ARG A 423 12.87 5.22 22.44
N SER A 424 12.95 6.24 23.29
CA SER A 424 12.60 6.09 24.70
C SER A 424 11.15 5.66 24.92
N ALA A 425 10.23 6.05 24.04
CA ALA A 425 8.82 5.69 24.14
C ALA A 425 8.55 4.21 23.77
N TYR A 426 9.33 3.64 22.85
CA TYR A 426 9.19 2.25 22.40
C TYR A 426 10.09 1.25 23.15
N GLY A 427 10.96 1.72 24.05
CA GLY A 427 11.86 0.91 24.89
C GLY A 427 13.24 0.68 24.29
#